data_AF-A0A0D3HXY4-F1
#
_entry.id   AF-A0A0D3HXY4-F1
#
_cell.length_a   1.000
_cell.length_b   1.000
_cell.length_c   1.000
_cell.angle_alpha   90.00
_cell.angle_beta   90.00
_cell.angle_gamma   90.00
#
_symmetry.space_group_name_H-M   'P 1'
#
loop_
_entity.id
_entity.type
_entity.pdbx_description
1 polymer ?
#
loop_
_entity_poly.entity_id
_entity_poly.type
_entity_poly.pdbx_seq_one_letter_code
_entity_poly.pdbx_strand_id
1 'polypeptide(L)'
;PTAAFYLPGVAPIDYRDGESIDLKVNKLTSTKTHLPYEWYDLPFCRPAEVVYKGENLGEVMRGDRIQNSPYTIKMNVEVSCQLLCKQSYDAEQAALFATKIGEDYRVNWIVDNLPAATRVVEPALGSSPSRIITIYERGFPLGFRGAESIPGTSAGVNYVYNHHRIVLKYHTEPDAFEGARIVGFEVEPFSV
;
A
#
# COMPACT_ATOMS: atom_id res chain seq x y z
N PRO A 1 39.28 -13.77 11.94
CA PRO A 1 37.87 -14.12 12.19
C PRO A 1 36.95 -12.95 11.82
N THR A 2 36.39 -12.98 10.62
CA THR A 2 35.39 -12.00 10.18
C THR A 2 34.03 -12.39 10.77
N ALA A 3 33.56 -11.62 11.74
CA ALA A 3 32.19 -11.74 12.24
C ALA A 3 31.26 -11.09 11.21
N ALA A 4 30.43 -11.89 10.54
CA ALA A 4 29.37 -11.38 9.69
C ALA A 4 28.28 -10.77 10.59
N PHE A 5 27.99 -9.49 10.40
CA PHE A 5 26.90 -8.80 11.08
C PHE A 5 25.66 -8.86 10.20
N TYR A 6 24.63 -9.55 10.66
CA TYR A 6 23.34 -9.60 10.00
C TYR A 6 22.51 -8.38 10.41
N LEU A 7 22.03 -7.63 9.41
CA LEU A 7 21.12 -6.51 9.64
C LEU A 7 19.69 -7.05 9.81
N PRO A 8 19.04 -6.86 10.97
CA PRO A 8 17.63 -7.18 11.15
C PRO A 8 16.78 -6.46 10.09
N GLY A 9 15.78 -7.16 9.54
CA GLY A 9 14.87 -6.61 8.53
C GLY A 9 15.36 -6.68 7.08
N VAL A 10 16.38 -7.50 6.76
CA VAL A 10 16.94 -7.62 5.39
C VAL A 10 16.82 -9.04 4.81
N ALA A 11 16.79 -10.11 5.62
CA ALA A 11 16.56 -11.45 5.08
C ALA A 11 15.10 -11.62 4.65
N PRO A 12 14.88 -12.34 3.54
CA PRO A 12 13.55 -12.77 3.13
C PRO A 12 12.93 -13.70 4.18
N ILE A 13 11.62 -13.59 4.36
CA ILE A 13 10.83 -14.47 5.22
C ILE A 13 10.19 -15.57 4.35
N ASP A 14 10.27 -16.81 4.82
CA ASP A 14 9.65 -17.96 4.18
C ASP A 14 8.29 -18.20 4.83
N TYR A 15 7.21 -18.08 4.04
CA TYR A 15 5.84 -18.28 4.51
C TYR A 15 5.33 -19.65 4.11
N ARG A 16 4.72 -20.37 5.05
CA ARG A 16 3.96 -21.60 4.76
C ARG A 16 2.54 -21.27 4.31
N ASP A 17 1.91 -22.21 3.62
CA ASP A 17 0.49 -22.07 3.25
C ASP A 17 -0.39 -21.79 4.48
N GLY A 18 -1.24 -20.77 4.37
CA GLY A 18 -2.12 -20.32 5.44
C GLY A 18 -1.46 -19.51 6.56
N GLU A 19 -0.14 -19.32 6.52
CA GLU A 19 0.59 -18.47 7.46
C GLU A 19 0.16 -17.00 7.32
N SER A 20 0.12 -16.27 8.44
CA SER A 20 -0.35 -14.88 8.44
C SER A 20 0.74 -13.95 7.95
N ILE A 21 0.37 -13.02 7.07
CA ILE A 21 1.26 -12.01 6.51
C ILE A 21 0.88 -10.65 7.09
N ASP A 22 1.84 -10.00 7.74
CA ASP A 22 1.65 -8.69 8.35
C ASP A 22 1.68 -7.59 7.27
N LEU A 23 0.53 -7.01 6.96
CA LEU A 23 0.46 -5.73 6.25
C LEU A 23 0.69 -4.59 7.23
N LYS A 24 1.69 -3.77 6.94
CA LYS A 24 2.10 -2.63 7.75
C LYS A 24 1.79 -1.34 7.01
N VAL A 25 1.42 -0.32 7.77
CA VAL A 25 1.14 1.04 7.26
C VAL A 25 2.24 1.97 7.72
N ASN A 26 2.65 2.92 6.88
CA ASN A 26 3.73 3.85 7.21
C ASN A 26 3.21 5.29 7.20
N LYS A 27 3.20 5.91 6.03
CA LYS A 27 2.91 7.34 5.89
C LYS A 27 2.22 7.68 4.57
N LEU A 28 1.54 8.80 4.54
CA LEU A 28 1.10 9.45 3.32
C LEU A 28 2.15 10.47 2.87
N THR A 29 2.45 10.46 1.57
CA THR A 29 3.39 11.38 0.93
C THR A 29 2.74 12.01 -0.28
N SER A 30 2.98 13.30 -0.51
CA SER A 30 2.45 14.02 -1.67
C SER A 30 3.58 14.48 -2.57
N THR A 31 3.30 14.54 -3.88
CA THR A 31 4.19 15.15 -4.87
C THR A 31 4.11 16.68 -4.86
N LYS A 32 2.98 17.24 -4.37
CA LYS A 32 2.71 18.68 -4.30
C LYS A 32 3.18 19.31 -3.01
N THR A 33 3.06 18.59 -1.89
CA THR A 33 3.41 19.09 -0.56
C THR A 33 4.52 18.23 0.03
N HIS A 34 5.60 18.86 0.49
CA HIS A 34 6.77 18.16 1.04
C HIS A 34 6.57 17.61 2.46
N LEU A 35 5.38 17.70 3.04
CA LEU A 35 5.10 17.26 4.41
C LEU A 35 4.49 15.85 4.42
N PRO A 36 5.15 14.84 5.02
CA PRO A 36 4.55 13.53 5.23
C PRO A 36 3.58 13.56 6.41
N TYR A 37 2.54 12.72 6.33
CA TYR A 37 1.57 12.49 7.42
C TYR A 37 1.60 11.01 7.79
N GLU A 38 1.38 10.68 9.06
CA GLU A 38 1.24 9.29 9.48
C GLU A 38 -0.04 8.69 8.91
N TRP A 39 -0.07 7.38 8.70
CA TRP A 39 -1.28 6.71 8.21
C TRP A 39 -2.51 7.05 9.06
N TYR A 40 -2.40 6.91 10.38
CA TYR A 40 -3.50 7.16 11.30
C TYR A 40 -3.78 8.64 11.59
N ASP A 41 -3.09 9.60 10.97
CA ASP A 41 -3.48 11.02 11.05
C ASP A 41 -4.82 11.27 10.35
N LEU A 42 -5.13 10.45 9.34
CA LEU A 42 -6.44 10.42 8.71
C LEU A 42 -7.33 9.39 9.42
N PRO A 43 -8.66 9.59 9.42
CA PRO A 43 -9.61 8.70 10.09
C PRO A 43 -9.82 7.42 9.27
N PHE A 44 -8.80 6.58 9.13
CA PHE A 44 -8.96 5.24 8.56
C PHE A 44 -9.46 4.23 9.61
N CYS A 45 -9.76 3.00 9.16
CA CYS A 45 -9.94 1.86 10.04
C CYS A 45 -8.69 1.67 10.91
N ARG A 46 -8.87 1.69 12.24
CA ARG A 46 -7.80 1.45 13.22
C ARG A 46 -7.97 0.08 13.88
N PRO A 47 -6.88 -0.67 14.14
CA PRO A 47 -6.92 -1.86 14.99
C PRO A 47 -7.22 -1.46 16.45
N ALA A 48 -7.52 -2.44 17.30
CA ALA A 48 -7.78 -2.22 18.72
C ALA A 48 -6.58 -1.56 19.44
N GLU A 49 -5.37 -1.94 19.04
CA GLU A 49 -4.13 -1.37 19.53
C GLU A 49 -3.19 -1.07 18.35
N VAL A 50 -2.70 0.17 18.30
CA VAL A 50 -1.71 0.61 17.31
C VAL A 50 -0.32 0.42 17.90
N VAL A 51 0.43 -0.50 17.32
CA VAL A 51 1.77 -0.89 17.76
C VAL A 51 2.78 -0.50 16.69
N TYR A 52 3.87 0.13 17.12
CA TYR A 52 5.00 0.45 16.25
C TYR A 52 5.78 -0.82 15.88
N LYS A 53 6.05 -0.99 14.60
CA LYS A 53 6.78 -2.13 14.01
C LYS A 53 8.02 -1.58 13.31
N GLY A 54 9.10 -1.34 14.05
CA GLY A 54 10.38 -0.93 13.45
C GLY A 54 11.09 -2.14 12.84
N GLU A 55 11.38 -2.11 11.54
CA GLU A 55 12.02 -3.25 10.86
C GLU A 55 13.53 -3.13 10.84
N ASN A 56 14.07 -1.94 10.52
CA ASN A 56 15.52 -1.73 10.38
C ASN A 56 16.01 -0.38 10.92
N LEU A 57 17.32 -0.31 11.17
CA LEU A 57 17.98 0.90 11.68
C LEU A 57 17.83 2.11 10.73
N GLY A 58 17.79 1.86 9.42
CA GLY A 58 17.62 2.90 8.42
C GLY A 58 16.26 3.60 8.52
N GLU A 59 15.19 2.86 8.77
CA GLU A 59 13.84 3.40 8.99
C GLU A 59 13.74 4.21 10.27
N VAL A 60 14.38 3.73 11.34
CA VAL A 60 14.47 4.47 12.61
C VAL A 60 15.18 5.80 12.38
N MET A 61 16.29 5.81 11.63
CA MET A 61 17.02 7.05 11.31
C MET A 61 16.24 7.99 10.39
N ARG A 62 15.42 7.45 9.47
CA ARG A 62 14.50 8.26 8.66
C ARG A 62 13.31 8.80 9.44
N GLY A 63 13.11 8.35 10.68
CA GLY A 63 11.94 8.67 11.48
C GLY A 63 10.65 8.07 10.94
N ASP A 64 10.74 6.97 10.17
CA ASP A 64 9.56 6.28 9.65
C ASP A 64 8.77 5.67 10.82
N ARG A 65 7.47 5.96 10.88
CA ARG A 65 6.56 5.44 11.91
C ARG A 65 5.71 4.29 11.37
N ILE A 66 6.34 3.15 11.13
CA ILE A 66 5.65 1.96 10.63
C ILE A 66 4.79 1.36 11.74
N GLN A 67 3.51 1.13 11.45
CA GLN A 67 2.50 0.66 12.38
C GLN A 67 1.79 -0.58 11.83
N ASN A 68 1.19 -1.38 12.70
CA ASN A 68 0.33 -2.49 12.31
C ASN A 68 -0.95 -2.00 11.61
N SER A 69 -1.49 -2.82 10.71
CA SER A 69 -2.79 -2.61 10.08
C SER A 69 -3.82 -3.62 10.58
N PRO A 70 -5.14 -3.37 10.39
CA PRO A 70 -6.18 -4.34 10.71
C PRO A 70 -6.39 -5.39 9.59
N TYR A 71 -5.63 -5.34 8.48
CA TYR A 71 -5.78 -6.29 7.38
C TYR A 71 -5.25 -7.66 7.80
N THR A 72 -6.05 -8.70 7.55
CA THR A 72 -5.66 -10.09 7.79
C THR A 72 -5.40 -10.75 6.45
N ILE A 73 -4.13 -10.98 6.12
CA ILE A 73 -3.71 -11.64 4.90
C ILE A 73 -3.10 -12.98 5.28
N LYS A 74 -3.39 -14.03 4.50
CA LYS A 74 -2.79 -15.34 4.69
C LYS A 74 -2.15 -15.81 3.39
N MET A 75 -1.00 -16.45 3.51
CA MET A 75 -0.26 -16.95 2.37
C MET A 75 -1.08 -18.01 1.63
N ASN A 76 -1.13 -17.90 0.30
CA ASN A 76 -1.85 -18.82 -0.59
C ASN A 76 -3.35 -18.98 -0.26
N VAL A 77 -3.98 -17.97 0.34
CA VAL A 77 -5.42 -17.93 0.61
C VAL A 77 -6.03 -16.71 -0.08
N GLU A 78 -6.75 -16.93 -1.17
CA GLU A 78 -7.46 -15.87 -1.87
C GLU A 78 -8.73 -15.46 -1.10
N VAL A 79 -8.89 -14.16 -0.87
CA VAL A 79 -10.08 -13.59 -0.25
C VAL A 79 -10.60 -12.45 -1.09
N SER A 80 -11.85 -12.56 -1.56
CA SER A 80 -12.51 -11.53 -2.36
C SER A 80 -13.45 -10.69 -1.51
N CYS A 81 -13.36 -9.36 -1.62
CA CYS A 81 -14.32 -8.41 -1.04
C CYS A 81 -14.58 -8.59 0.47
N GLN A 82 -13.51 -8.73 1.25
CA GLN A 82 -13.61 -8.75 2.70
C GLN A 82 -13.80 -7.33 3.25
N LEU A 83 -14.87 -7.13 4.01
CA LEU A 83 -15.11 -5.88 4.71
C LEU A 83 -14.15 -5.75 5.90
N LEU A 84 -13.31 -4.72 5.90
CA LEU A 84 -12.36 -4.44 6.97
C LEU A 84 -13.04 -3.79 8.18
N CYS A 85 -13.73 -2.68 7.96
CA CYS A 85 -14.50 -1.98 8.99
C CYS A 85 -15.64 -1.17 8.35
N LYS A 86 -16.62 -0.78 9.17
CA LYS A 86 -17.62 0.23 8.81
C LYS A 86 -17.33 1.49 9.61
N GLN A 87 -17.12 2.61 8.93
CA GLN A 87 -17.01 3.92 9.54
C GLN A 87 -17.92 4.90 8.82
N SER A 88 -18.50 5.81 9.59
CA SER A 88 -19.20 6.99 9.09
C SER A 88 -18.30 8.19 9.34
N TYR A 89 -18.10 9.01 8.31
CA TYR A 89 -17.31 10.22 8.42
C TYR A 89 -18.22 11.43 8.61
N ASP A 90 -17.83 12.32 9.52
CA ASP A 90 -18.44 13.65 9.61
C ASP A 90 -17.94 14.57 8.47
N ALA A 91 -18.48 15.78 8.41
CA ALA A 91 -18.13 16.74 7.36
C ALA A 91 -16.65 17.21 7.44
N GLU A 92 -16.07 17.27 8.64
CA GLU A 92 -14.70 17.70 8.85
C GLU A 92 -13.71 16.61 8.39
N GLN A 93 -13.98 15.36 8.76
CA GLN A 93 -13.25 14.18 8.33
C GLN A 93 -13.33 13.98 6.81
N ALA A 94 -14.51 14.16 6.22
CA ALA A 94 -14.68 14.12 4.77
C ALA A 94 -13.89 15.24 4.08
N ALA A 95 -13.89 16.45 4.64
CA ALA A 95 -13.10 17.58 4.12
C ALA A 95 -11.59 17.32 4.23
N LEU A 96 -11.13 16.67 5.29
CA LEU A 96 -9.73 16.27 5.45
C LEU A 96 -9.30 15.31 4.33
N PHE A 97 -10.08 14.26 4.06
CA PHE A 97 -9.82 13.37 2.92
C PHE A 97 -9.82 14.13 1.59
N ALA A 98 -10.85 14.95 1.34
CA ALA A 98 -10.95 15.74 0.13
C ALA A 98 -9.73 16.65 -0.08
N THR A 99 -9.24 17.28 1.00
CA THR A 99 -8.05 18.13 0.96
C THR A 99 -6.82 17.32 0.59
N LYS A 100 -6.59 16.18 1.25
CA LYS A 100 -5.43 15.30 0.97
C LYS A 100 -5.47 14.68 -0.42
N ILE A 101 -6.66 14.38 -0.95
CA ILE A 101 -6.80 13.95 -2.34
C ILE A 101 -6.45 15.09 -3.30
N GLY A 102 -6.93 16.31 -3.04
CA GLY A 102 -6.59 17.49 -3.86
C GLY A 102 -5.08 17.80 -3.86
N GLU A 103 -4.42 17.55 -2.73
CA GLU A 103 -2.97 17.67 -2.54
C GLU A 103 -2.18 16.47 -3.12
N ASP A 104 -2.81 15.51 -3.81
CA ASP A 104 -2.15 14.36 -4.44
C ASP A 104 -1.36 13.49 -3.44
N TYR A 105 -1.96 13.23 -2.27
CA TYR A 105 -1.38 12.30 -1.31
C TYR A 105 -1.49 10.85 -1.78
N ARG A 106 -0.38 10.14 -1.63
CA ARG A 106 -0.23 8.71 -1.89
C ARG A 106 0.08 7.98 -0.59
N VAL A 107 -0.47 6.79 -0.47
CA VAL A 107 -0.36 5.90 0.67
C VAL A 107 0.83 4.98 0.51
N ASN A 108 1.66 4.88 1.56
CA ASN A 108 2.76 3.93 1.61
C ASN A 108 2.44 2.79 2.59
N TRP A 109 2.15 1.61 2.04
CA TRP A 109 2.06 0.35 2.78
C TRP A 109 3.30 -0.50 2.55
N ILE A 110 3.52 -1.45 3.45
CA ILE A 110 4.67 -2.35 3.45
C ILE A 110 4.20 -3.77 3.79
N VAL A 111 4.69 -4.76 3.05
CA VAL A 111 4.53 -6.20 3.33
C VAL A 111 5.90 -6.83 3.14
N ASP A 112 6.40 -7.58 4.12
CA ASP A 112 7.70 -8.27 4.04
C ASP A 112 8.86 -7.36 3.55
N ASN A 113 8.92 -6.14 4.09
CA ASN A 113 9.86 -5.08 3.69
C ASN A 113 9.73 -4.59 2.23
N LEU A 114 8.76 -5.07 1.46
CA LEU A 114 8.45 -4.59 0.12
C LEU A 114 7.44 -3.43 0.21
N PRO A 115 7.69 -2.31 -0.49
CA PRO A 115 6.72 -1.23 -0.57
C PRO A 115 5.56 -1.62 -1.50
N ALA A 116 4.36 -1.16 -1.17
CA ALA A 116 3.23 -1.22 -2.10
C ALA A 116 3.58 -0.51 -3.41
N ALA A 117 3.20 -1.10 -4.53
CA ALA A 117 3.31 -0.50 -5.84
C ALA A 117 1.96 -0.46 -6.56
N THR A 118 1.68 0.63 -7.27
CA THR A 118 0.55 0.71 -8.21
C THR A 118 1.07 0.45 -9.61
N ARG A 119 0.38 -0.45 -10.33
CA ARG A 119 0.66 -0.72 -11.74
C ARG A 119 -0.04 0.33 -12.61
N VAL A 120 0.74 1.17 -13.28
CA VAL A 120 0.26 2.16 -14.25
C VAL A 120 0.58 1.66 -15.67
N VAL A 121 -0.41 1.72 -16.55
CA VAL A 121 -0.30 1.24 -17.92
C VAL A 121 -0.44 2.44 -18.86
N GLU A 122 0.65 2.82 -19.50
CA GLU A 122 0.67 3.96 -20.42
C GLU A 122 0.97 3.52 -21.85
N PRO A 123 0.34 4.15 -22.86
CA PRO A 123 0.75 3.99 -24.24
C PRO A 123 2.14 4.61 -24.44
N ALA A 124 3.05 3.94 -25.15
CA ALA A 124 4.38 4.46 -25.42
C ALA A 124 4.31 5.81 -26.15
N LEU A 125 5.01 6.82 -25.62
CA LEU A 125 5.20 8.11 -26.28
C LEU A 125 6.08 7.92 -27.53
N GLY A 126 5.50 8.12 -28.72
CA GLY A 126 6.18 8.03 -30.02
C GLY A 126 5.36 7.34 -31.12
N SER A 127 5.94 7.22 -32.32
CA SER A 127 5.30 6.74 -33.57
C SER A 127 4.89 5.25 -33.58
N SER A 128 4.75 4.59 -32.43
CA SER A 128 4.32 3.21 -32.30
C SER A 128 3.25 3.07 -31.22
N PRO A 129 1.98 3.39 -31.55
CA PRO A 129 0.83 3.32 -30.63
C PRO A 129 0.49 1.89 -30.15
N SER A 130 1.26 0.87 -30.56
CA SER A 130 1.07 -0.54 -30.19
C SER A 130 1.92 -1.01 -29.02
N ARG A 131 2.86 -0.20 -28.50
CA ARG A 131 3.72 -0.60 -27.38
C ARG A 131 3.15 -0.05 -26.08
N ILE A 132 2.69 -0.95 -25.21
CA ILE A 132 2.20 -0.60 -23.87
C ILE A 132 3.38 -0.65 -22.90
N ILE A 133 3.61 0.42 -22.15
CA ILE A 133 4.64 0.48 -21.10
C ILE A 133 3.93 0.27 -19.75
N THR A 134 4.41 -0.71 -18.98
CA THR A 134 3.97 -0.92 -17.59
C THR A 134 4.96 -0.23 -16.67
N ILE A 135 4.48 0.75 -15.91
CA ILE A 135 5.25 1.51 -14.92
C ILE A 135 4.74 1.10 -13.53
N TYR A 136 5.66 0.93 -12.59
CA TYR A 136 5.32 0.67 -11.19
C TYR A 136 5.67 1.90 -10.37
N GLU A 137 4.65 2.52 -9.81
CA GLU A 137 4.81 3.67 -8.92
C GLU A 137 4.77 3.23 -7.47
N ARG A 138 5.61 3.82 -6.62
CA ARG A 138 5.58 3.56 -5.18
C ARG A 138 4.30 4.10 -4.55
N GLY A 139 3.72 3.29 -3.68
CA GLY A 139 2.44 3.58 -3.04
C GLY A 139 1.30 3.65 -4.05
N PHE A 140 0.14 4.05 -3.55
CA PHE A 140 -1.06 4.23 -4.35
C PHE A 140 -1.78 5.53 -3.96
N PRO A 141 -2.47 6.19 -4.91
CA PRO A 141 -3.19 7.42 -4.60
C PRO A 141 -4.25 7.20 -3.52
N LEU A 142 -4.46 8.18 -2.63
CA LEU A 142 -5.50 8.14 -1.60
C LEU A 142 -6.93 8.15 -2.17
N GLY A 143 -7.08 8.76 -3.34
CA GLY A 143 -8.34 8.96 -4.01
C GLY A 143 -8.13 9.53 -5.40
N PHE A 144 -9.20 9.95 -6.02
CA PHE A 144 -9.16 10.56 -7.35
C PHE A 144 -10.14 11.72 -7.45
N ARG A 145 -9.95 12.55 -8.47
CA ARG A 145 -10.85 13.65 -8.78
C ARG A 145 -11.84 13.20 -9.87
N GLY A 146 -13.12 13.36 -9.59
CA GLY A 146 -14.19 13.04 -10.51
C GLY A 146 -14.10 13.85 -11.79
N ALA A 147 -14.51 13.22 -12.88
CA ALA A 147 -14.51 13.78 -14.22
C ALA A 147 -15.72 13.22 -14.98
N GLU A 148 -16.19 13.95 -16.00
CA GLU A 148 -17.34 13.50 -16.81
C GLU A 148 -17.09 12.13 -17.49
N SER A 149 -15.82 11.78 -17.73
CA SER A 149 -15.41 10.49 -18.27
C SER A 149 -15.53 9.33 -17.28
N ILE A 150 -15.73 9.59 -15.99
CA ILE A 150 -15.82 8.57 -14.93
C ILE A 150 -17.29 8.47 -14.49
N PRO A 151 -18.00 7.38 -14.86
CA PRO A 151 -19.40 7.19 -14.51
C PRO A 151 -19.65 7.27 -13.00
N GLY A 152 -20.74 7.92 -12.62
CA GLY A 152 -21.12 8.07 -11.20
C GLY A 152 -20.35 9.15 -10.44
N THR A 153 -19.51 9.94 -11.13
CA THR A 153 -18.73 11.01 -10.50
C THR A 153 -19.08 12.38 -11.04
N SER A 154 -18.96 13.38 -10.17
CA SER A 154 -19.14 14.79 -10.51
C SER A 154 -17.79 15.42 -10.79
N ALA A 155 -17.70 16.14 -11.91
CA ALA A 155 -16.49 16.84 -12.30
C ALA A 155 -15.99 17.76 -11.18
N GLY A 156 -14.73 17.58 -10.78
CA GLY A 156 -14.08 18.44 -9.79
C GLY A 156 -14.25 17.99 -8.33
N VAL A 157 -15.11 17.01 -8.04
CA VAL A 157 -15.32 16.45 -6.69
C VAL A 157 -14.25 15.40 -6.39
N ASN A 158 -13.75 15.35 -5.15
CA ASN A 158 -12.75 14.36 -4.73
C ASN A 158 -13.44 13.12 -4.15
N TYR A 159 -13.00 11.94 -4.59
CA TYR A 159 -13.52 10.63 -4.18
C TYR A 159 -12.41 9.82 -3.54
N VAL A 160 -12.71 9.18 -2.40
CA VAL A 160 -11.77 8.32 -1.66
C VAL A 160 -11.77 6.92 -2.23
N TYR A 161 -10.59 6.31 -2.38
CA TYR A 161 -10.51 4.87 -2.64
C TYR A 161 -10.80 4.10 -1.35
N ASN A 162 -11.95 3.43 -1.31
CA ASN A 162 -12.42 2.68 -0.15
C ASN A 162 -12.15 1.17 -0.27
N HIS A 163 -11.84 0.68 -1.47
CA HIS A 163 -11.55 -0.70 -1.75
C HIS A 163 -10.13 -0.85 -2.31
N HIS A 164 -9.40 -1.85 -1.82
CA HIS A 164 -8.01 -2.10 -2.19
C HIS A 164 -7.86 -3.55 -2.59
N ARG A 165 -7.59 -3.80 -3.88
CA ARG A 165 -7.20 -5.14 -4.33
C ARG A 165 -5.70 -5.30 -4.07
N ILE A 166 -5.36 -6.14 -3.10
CA ILE A 166 -4.00 -6.44 -2.70
C ILE A 166 -3.53 -7.68 -3.45
N VAL A 167 -2.44 -7.56 -4.19
CA VAL A 167 -1.86 -8.64 -5.00
C VAL A 167 -0.44 -8.89 -4.50
N LEU A 168 -0.21 -10.07 -3.92
CA LEU A 168 1.09 -10.53 -3.48
C LEU A 168 1.66 -11.52 -4.50
N LYS A 169 2.81 -11.18 -5.08
CA LYS A 169 3.56 -12.09 -5.94
C LYS A 169 4.54 -12.86 -5.08
N TYR A 170 4.64 -14.16 -5.31
CA TYR A 170 5.51 -15.03 -4.54
C TYR A 170 6.33 -15.95 -5.44
N HIS A 171 7.43 -16.46 -4.88
CA HIS A 171 8.31 -17.44 -5.50
C HIS A 171 8.49 -18.64 -4.57
N THR A 172 8.51 -19.83 -5.16
CA THR A 172 8.73 -21.10 -4.47
C THR A 172 9.90 -21.81 -5.10
N GLU A 173 10.85 -22.30 -4.30
CA GLU A 173 11.99 -23.07 -4.79
C GLU A 173 12.16 -24.32 -3.90
N PRO A 174 11.46 -25.42 -4.20
CA PRO A 174 11.37 -26.60 -3.33
C PRO A 174 12.73 -27.22 -2.98
N ASP A 175 13.73 -27.06 -3.87
CA ASP A 175 15.08 -27.60 -3.69
C ASP A 175 15.95 -26.71 -2.76
N ALA A 176 15.56 -25.45 -2.52
CA ALA A 176 16.33 -24.47 -1.76
C ALA A 176 15.68 -24.09 -0.42
N PHE A 177 14.35 -23.97 -0.36
CA PHE A 177 13.61 -23.65 0.86
C PHE A 177 12.18 -24.19 0.82
N GLU A 178 11.62 -24.48 2.00
CA GLU A 178 10.23 -24.91 2.15
C GLU A 178 9.32 -23.68 2.28
N GLY A 179 8.26 -23.61 1.46
CA GLY A 179 7.28 -22.53 1.49
C GLY A 179 7.44 -21.54 0.34
N ALA A 180 6.98 -20.31 0.57
CA ALA A 180 6.91 -19.27 -0.44
C ALA A 180 7.48 -17.95 0.08
N ARG A 181 8.28 -17.28 -0.75
CA ARG A 181 8.84 -15.95 -0.50
C ARG A 181 8.04 -14.90 -1.25
N ILE A 182 7.66 -13.82 -0.59
CA ILE A 182 6.99 -12.70 -1.24
C ILE A 182 8.05 -11.91 -2.02
N VAL A 183 7.80 -11.68 -3.31
CA VAL A 183 8.72 -10.99 -4.22
C VAL A 183 8.10 -9.74 -4.85
N GLY A 184 6.80 -9.52 -4.64
CA GLY A 184 6.12 -8.32 -5.13
C GLY A 184 4.86 -8.02 -4.33
N PHE A 185 4.60 -6.73 -4.14
CA PHE A 185 3.43 -6.23 -3.44
C PHE A 185 2.78 -5.12 -4.27
N GLU A 186 1.63 -5.46 -4.86
CA GLU A 186 0.86 -4.56 -5.71
C GLU A 186 -0.47 -4.22 -5.05
N VAL A 187 -0.90 -2.97 -5.18
CA VAL A 187 -2.20 -2.49 -4.70
C VAL A 187 -2.90 -1.78 -5.82
N GLU A 188 -4.12 -2.22 -6.11
CA GLU A 188 -5.00 -1.60 -7.10
C GLU A 188 -6.21 -1.00 -6.35
N PRO A 189 -6.19 0.32 -6.09
CA PRO A 189 -7.26 0.99 -5.37
C PRO A 189 -8.44 1.30 -6.31
N PHE A 190 -9.66 1.18 -5.78
CA PHE A 190 -10.87 1.63 -6.46
C PHE A 190 -11.96 2.02 -5.45
N SER A 191 -12.99 2.70 -5.94
CA SER A 191 -14.14 3.11 -5.14
C SER A 191 -15.34 2.26 -5.51
N VAL A 192 -16.00 1.70 -4.49
CA VAL A 192 -17.26 0.95 -4.56
C VAL A 192 -18.40 1.80 -4.05
#